data_AF-A0A2D4S188-F1
#
_entry.id   AF-A0A2D4S188-F1
#
_cell.length_a   1.000
_cell.length_b   1.000
_cell.length_c   1.000
_cell.angle_alpha   90.00
_cell.angle_beta   90.00
_cell.angle_gamma   90.00
#
_symmetry.space_group_name_H-M   'P 1'
#
loop_
_entity.id
_entity.type
_entity.pdbx_description
1 polymer ?
#
loop_
_entity_poly.entity_id
_entity_poly.type
_entity_poly.pdbx_seq_one_letter_code
_entity_poly.pdbx_strand_id
1 'polypeptide(L)' 'MKIIISLLILGTLNLSGCSSLGVKPWERDILAREDMALENAPMDSAFDDHIYFSKEASSGGKGFGGGGCGCN' A
#
# COMPACT_ATOMS: atom_id res chain seq x y z
N MET A 1 22.50 -37.94 15.71
CA MET A 1 21.08 -37.96 15.26
C MET A 1 20.12 -37.33 16.27
N LYS A 2 20.08 -37.78 17.53
CA LYS A 2 19.18 -37.22 18.57
C LYS A 2 19.33 -35.70 18.80
N ILE A 3 20.57 -35.19 18.80
CA ILE A 3 20.88 -33.75 18.98
C ILE A 3 20.37 -32.90 17.81
N ILE A 4 20.52 -33.40 16.58
CA ILE A 4 20.05 -32.70 15.36
C ILE A 4 18.53 -32.61 15.34
N ILE A 5 17.84 -33.68 15.74
CA ILE A 5 16.38 -33.70 15.86
C ILE A 5 15.90 -32.70 16.92
N SER A 6 16.59 -32.62 18.07
CA SER A 6 16.26 -31.67 19.13
C SER A 6 16.44 -30.20 18.69
N LEU A 7 17.49 -29.91 17.92
CA LEU A 7 17.73 -28.57 17.35
C LEU A 7 16.67 -28.19 16.30
N LEU A 8 16.24 -29.16 15.48
CA LEU A 8 15.20 -28.94 14.48
C LEU A 8 13.85 -28.57 15.12
N ILE A 9 13.49 -29.25 16.20
CA ILE A 9 12.25 -29.01 16.95
C ILE A 9 12.27 -27.64 17.65
N LEU A 10 13.42 -27.24 18.19
CA LEU A 10 13.55 -25.93 18.84
C LEU A 10 13.51 -24.77 17.84
N GLY A 11 14.00 -25.00 16.61
CA GLY A 11 13.94 -24.01 15.52
C GLY A 11 12.52 -23.74 15.02
N THR A 12 11.67 -24.76 14.90
CA THR A 12 10.30 -24.60 14.36
C THR A 12 9.35 -23.86 15.32
N LEU A 13 9.62 -23.88 16.63
CA LEU A 13 8.84 -23.15 17.63
C LEU A 13 8.91 -21.62 17.48
N ASN A 14 9.94 -21.10 16.81
CA ASN A 14 10.13 -19.66 16.58
C ASN A 14 9.43 -19.15 15.31
N LEU A 15 8.79 -20.02 14.51
CA LEU A 15 8.07 -19.63 13.29
C LEU A 15 6.61 -19.20 13.56
N SER A 16 6.20 -19.05 14.82
CA SER A 16 4.89 -18.53 15.17
C SER A 16 4.80 -17.04 14.81
N GLY A 17 4.06 -16.72 13.75
CA GLY A 17 3.73 -15.34 13.38
C GLY A 17 2.61 -14.75 14.25
N CYS A 18 2.50 -13.43 14.24
CA CYS A 18 1.49 -12.66 14.99
C CYS A 18 0.08 -12.72 14.37
N SER A 19 -0.35 -13.85 13.80
CA SER A 19 -1.63 -13.98 13.09
C SER A 19 -2.86 -13.76 14.00
N SER A 20 -2.69 -13.90 15.32
CA SER A 20 -3.74 -13.68 16.32
C SER A 20 -3.76 -12.26 16.91
N LEU A 21 -2.82 -11.39 16.55
CA LEU A 21 -2.69 -10.03 17.13
C LEU A 21 -3.46 -8.95 16.36
N GLY A 22 -4.47 -9.33 15.58
CA GLY A 22 -5.27 -8.43 14.76
C GLY A 22 -6.76 -8.54 15.03
N VAL A 23 -7.51 -7.56 14.51
CA VAL A 23 -8.97 -7.61 14.43
C VAL A 23 -9.43 -8.67 13.44
N LYS A 24 -10.56 -9.32 13.76
CA LYS A 24 -11.21 -10.31 12.88
C LYS A 24 -11.56 -9.66 11.54
N PRO A 25 -11.59 -10.41 10.42
CA PRO A 25 -11.87 -9.83 9.10
C PRO A 25 -13.15 -8.98 9.05
N TRP A 26 -14.22 -9.40 9.71
CA TRP A 26 -15.50 -8.69 9.80
C TRP A 26 -15.50 -7.49 10.76
N GLU A 27 -14.49 -7.34 11.62
CA GLU A 27 -14.32 -6.16 12.47
C GLU A 27 -13.69 -4.98 11.69
N ARG A 28 -13.26 -5.20 10.44
CA ARG A 28 -12.76 -4.16 9.54
C ARG A 28 -13.85 -3.45 8.73
N ASP A 29 -15.12 -3.76 8.98
CA ASP A 29 -16.26 -3.23 8.22
C ASP A 29 -16.31 -1.67 8.24
N ILE A 30 -15.86 -1.07 9.34
CA ILE A 30 -15.79 0.39 9.53
C ILE A 30 -14.56 1.07 8.91
N LEU A 31 -13.65 0.33 8.29
CA LEU A 31 -12.44 0.89 7.67
C LEU A 31 -12.62 1.22 6.17
N ALA A 32 -13.77 0.87 5.59
CA ALA A 32 -14.10 1.17 4.19
C ALA A 32 -15.02 2.40 4.06
N ARG A 33 -14.91 3.36 4.97
CA ARG A 33 -15.64 4.63 4.86
C ARG A 33 -15.04 5.47 3.72
N GLU A 34 -15.88 6.20 3.00
CA GLU A 34 -15.43 7.04 1.87
C GLU A 34 -14.39 8.09 2.29
N ASP A 35 -14.46 8.60 3.53
CA ASP A 35 -13.52 9.59 4.08
C ASP A 35 -12.12 9.02 4.39
N MET A 36 -11.99 7.70 4.49
CA MET A 36 -10.75 6.96 4.72
C MET A 36 -10.11 6.43 3.42
N ALA A 37 -10.73 6.71 2.26
CA ALA A 37 -10.15 6.37 0.98
C ALA A 37 -8.77 7.04 0.82
N LEU A 38 -7.86 6.36 0.11
CA LEU A 38 -6.52 6.90 -0.19
C LEU A 38 -6.59 8.25 -0.90
N GLU A 39 -7.64 8.41 -1.71
CA GLU A 39 -8.07 9.65 -2.34
C GLU A 39 -9.52 9.91 -1.94
N ASN A 40 -9.73 10.76 -0.93
CA ASN A 40 -11.05 11.06 -0.39
C ASN A 40 -11.67 12.34 -0.98
N ALA A 41 -10.93 13.08 -1.82
CA ALA A 41 -11.36 14.32 -2.47
C ALA A 41 -11.03 14.30 -3.97
N PRO A 42 -11.67 13.42 -4.77
CA PRO A 42 -11.28 13.15 -6.16
C PRO A 42 -11.33 14.38 -7.08
N MET A 43 -12.14 15.38 -6.74
CA MET A 43 -12.17 16.64 -7.49
C MET A 43 -10.94 17.51 -7.22
N ASP A 44 -10.53 17.61 -5.96
CA ASP A 44 -9.37 18.42 -5.58
C ASP A 44 -8.09 17.81 -6.15
N SER A 45 -7.94 16.50 -6.06
CA SER A 45 -6.82 15.78 -6.68
C SER A 45 -6.81 15.91 -8.20
N ALA A 46 -7.97 15.87 -8.86
CA ALA A 46 -8.05 16.13 -10.30
C ALA A 46 -7.62 17.57 -10.67
N PHE A 47 -8.00 18.57 -9.87
CA PHE A 47 -7.54 19.95 -10.07
C PHE A 47 -6.04 20.09 -9.86
N ASP A 48 -5.51 19.51 -8.79
CA ASP A 48 -4.08 19.53 -8.50
C ASP A 48 -3.29 18.86 -9.62
N ASP A 49 -3.77 17.73 -10.14
CA ASP A 49 -3.13 17.04 -11.26
C ASP A 49 -3.20 17.85 -12.56
N HIS A 50 -4.32 18.52 -12.84
CA HIS A 50 -4.43 19.42 -13.99
C HIS A 50 -3.46 20.61 -13.88
N ILE A 51 -3.36 21.23 -12.69
CA ILE A 51 -2.44 22.34 -12.44
C ILE A 51 -0.99 21.86 -12.56
N TYR A 52 -0.67 20.72 -11.95
CA TYR A 52 0.66 20.11 -11.98
C TYR A 52 1.07 19.81 -13.42
N PHE A 53 0.22 19.12 -14.18
CA PHE A 53 0.46 18.84 -15.59
C PHE A 53 0.64 20.13 -16.40
N SER A 54 -0.20 21.15 -16.17
CA SER A 54 -0.09 22.42 -16.89
C SER A 54 1.24 23.16 -16.64
N LYS A 55 1.86 22.96 -15.48
CA LYS A 55 3.13 23.61 -15.09
C LYS A 55 4.36 22.76 -15.40
N GLU A 56 4.25 21.46 -15.25
CA GLU A 56 5.38 20.52 -15.13
C GLU A 56 5.25 19.33 -16.09
N ALA A 57 4.44 19.46 -17.15
CA ALA A 57 4.22 18.44 -18.17
C ALA A 57 5.53 17.85 -18.74
N SER A 58 6.58 18.68 -18.83
CA SER A 58 7.89 18.30 -19.35
C SER A 58 8.79 17.54 -18.37
N SER A 59 8.46 17.48 -17.07
CA SER A 59 9.20 16.67 -16.09
C SER A 59 8.55 15.30 -15.83
N GLY A 60 7.40 15.04 -16.45
CA GLY A 60 6.62 13.83 -16.27
C GLY A 60 5.56 13.99 -15.18
N GLY A 61 4.35 13.50 -15.45
CA GLY A 61 3.22 13.53 -14.50
C GLY A 61 3.29 12.42 -13.44
N LYS A 62 2.34 12.41 -12.49
CA LYS A 62 2.24 11.42 -11.40
C LYS A 62 1.93 9.97 -11.83
N GLY A 63 2.04 9.62 -13.11
CA GLY A 63 1.70 8.32 -13.67
C GLY A 63 2.89 7.59 -14.29
N PHE A 64 2.85 6.25 -14.29
CA PHE A 64 3.90 5.34 -14.79
C PHE A 64 4.19 5.42 -16.33
N GLY A 65 3.67 6.43 -17.04
CA GLY A 65 3.83 6.59 -18.48
C GLY A 65 4.11 8.03 -18.96
N GLY A 66 4.33 8.99 -18.07
CA GLY A 66 4.51 10.40 -18.46
C GLY A 66 5.95 10.72 -18.85
N GLY A 67 6.35 10.43 -20.09
CA GLY A 67 7.58 10.98 -20.67
C GLY A 67 7.47 12.51 -20.80
N GLY A 68 8.53 13.20 -20.41
CA GLY A 68 8.61 14.66 -20.24
C GLY A 68 8.50 15.53 -21.49
N CYS A 69 7.54 15.27 -22.38
CA CYS A 69 7.16 16.19 -23.45
C CYS A 69 5.79 16.85 -23.26
N GLY A 70 5.05 16.50 -22.20
CA GLY A 70 3.75 17.12 -21.91
C GLY A 70 2.61 16.77 -22.86
N CYS A 71 2.73 15.71 -23.66
CA CYS A 71 1.65 15.20 -24.49
C CYS A 71 0.96 14.05 -23.76
N ASN A 72 -0.27 14.27 -23.29
CA ASN A 72 -1.20 13.24 -22.83
C ASN A 72 -2.30 13.07 -23.89
#